data_AF-A0AA45RYR6-F1
#
_entry.id   AF-A0AA45RYR6-F1
#
_cell.length_a   1.000
_cell.length_b   1.000
_cell.length_c   1.000
_cell.angle_alpha   90.00
_cell.angle_beta   90.00
_cell.angle_gamma   90.00
#
_symmetry.space_group_name_H-M   'P 1'
#
loop_
_entity.id
_entity.type
_entity.pdbx_description
1 polymer ?
#
loop_
_entity_poly.entity_id
_entity_poly.type
_entity_poly.pdbx_seq_one_letter_code
_entity_poly.pdbx_strand_id
1 'polypeptide(L)'
;MKNAALMTPSAVAAMVKAEDREMERAAFWLLVPPPARVVAMMVARLPRDRANEPLTAFSKGERHMIAMALTMLESHIGMALRCMRDDEPATKAQLH
;
A
#
# COMPACT_ATOMS: atom_id res chain seq x y z
N MET A 1 12.11 2.30 -45.23
CA MET A 1 11.16 1.51 -44.41
C MET A 1 11.82 1.30 -43.07
N LYS A 2 11.28 1.84 -41.97
CA LYS A 2 11.84 1.64 -40.63
C LYS A 2 11.56 0.20 -40.23
N ASN A 3 12.61 -0.59 -40.01
CA ASN A 3 12.49 -1.95 -39.49
C ASN A 3 11.69 -1.90 -38.18
N ALA A 4 10.49 -2.46 -38.20
CA ALA A 4 9.81 -2.83 -36.97
C ALA A 4 10.72 -3.84 -36.28
N ALA A 5 11.36 -3.44 -35.18
CA ALA A 5 12.11 -4.36 -34.35
C ALA A 5 11.12 -5.43 -33.85
N LEU A 6 11.15 -6.61 -34.46
CA LEU A 6 10.38 -7.76 -34.01
C LEU A 6 10.84 -8.09 -32.59
N MET A 7 9.96 -7.91 -31.61
CA MET A 7 10.26 -8.21 -30.21
C MET A 7 10.61 -9.69 -30.09
N THR A 8 11.70 -10.00 -29.41
CA THR A 8 12.11 -11.39 -29.18
C THR A 8 11.08 -12.09 -28.28
N PRO A 9 10.91 -13.42 -28.39
CA PRO A 9 10.04 -14.18 -27.47
C PRO A 9 10.36 -13.93 -25.99
N SER A 10 11.64 -13.72 -25.66
CA SER A 10 12.08 -13.34 -24.31
C SER A 10 11.60 -11.96 -23.87
N ALA A 11 11.59 -10.97 -24.77
CA ALA A 11 11.07 -9.65 -24.48
C ALA A 11 9.55 -9.68 -24.24
N VAL A 12 8.82 -10.47 -25.04
CA VAL A 12 7.38 -10.69 -24.86
C VAL A 12 7.09 -11.37 -23.52
N ALA A 13 7.81 -12.44 -23.18
CA ALA A 13 7.63 -13.14 -21.90
C ALA A 13 7.93 -12.22 -20.69
N ALA A 14 8.93 -11.36 -20.78
CA ALA A 14 9.24 -10.39 -19.73
C ALA A 14 8.12 -9.35 -19.56
N MET A 15 7.49 -8.90 -20.65
CA MET A 15 6.35 -7.99 -20.58
C MET A 15 5.14 -8.64 -19.92
N VAL A 16 4.79 -9.86 -20.32
CA VAL A 16 3.67 -10.61 -19.71
C VAL A 16 3.89 -10.76 -18.20
N LYS A 17 5.09 -11.16 -17.77
CA LYS A 17 5.42 -11.29 -16.35
C LYS A 17 5.30 -9.95 -15.59
N ALA A 18 5.66 -8.84 -16.22
CA ALA A 18 5.52 -7.52 -15.60
C ALA A 18 4.05 -7.11 -15.47
N GLU A 19 3.24 -7.42 -16.48
CA GLU A 19 1.79 -7.18 -16.48
C GLU A 19 1.10 -8.01 -15.40
N ASP A 20 1.39 -9.31 -15.31
CA ASP A 20 0.86 -10.20 -14.28
C ASP A 20 1.13 -9.65 -12.87
N ARG A 21 2.36 -9.16 -12.65
CA ARG A 21 2.74 -8.56 -11.36
C ARG A 21 1.95 -7.29 -11.05
N GLU A 22 1.68 -6.44 -12.04
CA GLU A 22 0.86 -5.25 -11.80
C GLU A 22 -0.62 -5.63 -11.55
N MET A 23 -1.14 -6.65 -12.22
CA MET A 23 -2.47 -7.20 -11.96
C MET A 23 -2.59 -7.76 -10.55
N GLU A 24 -1.62 -8.55 -10.09
CA GLU A 24 -1.58 -9.06 -8.71
C GLU A 24 -1.59 -7.93 -7.69
N ARG A 25 -0.75 -6.90 -7.89
CA ARG A 25 -0.71 -5.74 -7.00
C ARG A 25 -2.05 -5.00 -6.96
N ALA A 26 -2.71 -4.85 -8.10
CA ALA A 26 -4.04 -4.24 -8.16
C ALA A 26 -5.10 -5.07 -7.44
N ALA A 27 -5.03 -6.40 -7.54
CA ALA A 27 -5.92 -7.31 -6.81
C ALA A 27 -5.70 -7.21 -5.28
N PHE A 28 -4.44 -7.26 -4.83
CA PHE A 28 -4.10 -7.11 -3.41
C PHE A 28 -4.53 -5.76 -2.84
N TRP A 29 -4.42 -4.68 -3.61
CA TRP A 29 -4.91 -3.37 -3.19
C TRP A 29 -6.40 -3.40 -2.83
N LEU A 30 -7.24 -4.07 -3.62
CA LEU A 30 -8.67 -4.17 -3.36
C LEU A 30 -9.02 -5.11 -2.21
N LEU A 31 -8.14 -6.06 -1.85
CA LEU A 31 -8.30 -6.90 -0.67
C LEU A 31 -8.04 -6.14 0.64
N VAL A 32 -7.33 -5.01 0.60
CA VAL A 32 -7.15 -4.17 1.79
C VAL A 32 -8.51 -3.59 2.21
N PRO A 33 -8.91 -3.74 3.50
CA PRO A 33 -10.19 -3.24 3.97
C PRO A 33 -10.39 -1.74 3.66
N PRO A 34 -11.61 -1.32 3.24
CA PRO A 34 -11.86 0.07 2.89
C PRO A 34 -11.44 1.10 3.96
N PRO A 35 -11.66 0.87 5.27
CA PRO A 35 -11.21 1.81 6.30
C PRO A 35 -9.69 2.02 6.30
N ALA A 36 -8.90 0.97 6.08
CA ALA A 36 -7.44 1.07 6.03
C ALA A 36 -6.98 1.85 4.79
N ARG A 37 -7.65 1.66 3.64
CA ARG A 37 -7.38 2.45 2.43
C ARG A 37 -7.72 3.94 2.62
N VAL A 38 -8.82 4.26 3.31
CA VAL A 38 -9.17 5.65 3.64
C VAL A 38 -8.10 6.31 4.50
N VAL A 39 -7.62 5.62 5.54
CA VAL A 39 -6.54 6.13 6.38
C VAL A 39 -5.26 6.36 5.56
N ALA A 40 -4.92 5.43 4.66
CA ALA A 40 -3.78 5.59 3.76
C ALA A 40 -3.91 6.84 2.87
N MET A 41 -5.09 7.11 2.30
CA MET A 41 -5.33 8.33 1.52
C MET A 41 -5.15 9.59 2.37
N MET A 42 -5.72 9.60 3.58
CA MET A 42 -5.61 10.75 4.48
C MET A 42 -4.15 11.09 4.81
N VAL A 43 -3.34 10.08 5.12
CA VAL A 43 -1.92 10.28 5.44
C VAL A 43 -1.10 10.66 4.22
N ALA A 44 -1.43 10.10 3.04
CA ALA A 44 -0.83 10.48 1.76
C ALA A 44 -1.29 11.86 1.26
N ARG A 45 -2.18 12.54 1.99
CA ARG A 45 -2.83 13.82 1.61
C ARG A 45 -3.59 13.75 0.28
N LEU A 46 -4.22 12.62 0.03
CA LEU A 46 -5.13 12.40 -1.09
C LEU A 46 -6.61 12.46 -0.64
N PRO A 47 -7.54 12.77 -1.55
CA PRO A 47 -8.97 12.74 -1.26
C PRO A 47 -9.44 11.35 -0.78
N ARG A 48 -10.35 11.32 0.21
CA ARG A 48 -10.79 10.08 0.89
C ARG A 48 -11.62 9.17 -0.01
N ASP A 49 -12.43 9.76 -0.88
CA ASP A 49 -13.27 9.08 -1.88
C ASP A 49 -12.47 8.19 -2.83
N ARG A 50 -11.21 8.54 -3.07
CA ARG A 50 -10.29 7.76 -3.91
C ARG A 50 -9.86 6.43 -3.30
N ALA A 51 -10.16 6.17 -2.02
CA ALA A 51 -9.81 4.92 -1.36
C ALA A 51 -10.37 3.66 -2.07
N ASN A 52 -11.45 3.80 -2.84
CA ASN A 52 -12.07 2.70 -3.58
C ASN A 52 -11.56 2.55 -5.02
N GLU A 53 -10.72 3.47 -5.50
CA GLU A 53 -10.16 3.40 -6.85
C GLU A 53 -9.21 2.21 -7.00
N PRO A 54 -9.14 1.60 -8.20
CA PRO A 54 -8.16 0.57 -8.49
C PRO A 54 -6.74 1.14 -8.45
N LEU A 55 -5.74 0.29 -8.20
CA LEU A 55 -4.34 0.73 -8.09
C LEU A 55 -3.81 1.39 -9.39
N THR A 56 -4.42 1.04 -10.53
CA THR A 56 -4.11 1.58 -11.86
C THR A 56 -4.60 3.01 -12.07
N ALA A 57 -5.54 3.51 -11.27
CA ALA A 57 -6.04 4.89 -11.34
C ALA A 57 -5.03 5.90 -10.76
N PHE A 58 -4.11 5.44 -9.92
CA PHE A 58 -3.07 6.29 -9.34
C PHE A 58 -1.88 6.43 -10.31
N SER A 59 -1.34 7.63 -10.40
CA SER A 59 -0.06 7.90 -11.04
C SER A 59 1.10 7.23 -10.28
N LYS A 60 2.26 7.13 -10.93
CA LYS A 60 3.48 6.62 -10.28
C LYS A 60 3.86 7.44 -9.03
N GLY A 61 3.71 8.76 -9.09
CA GLY A 61 3.99 9.66 -7.98
C GLY A 61 3.04 9.44 -6.80
N GLU A 62 1.74 9.33 -7.08
CA GLU A 62 0.74 9.03 -6.04
C GLU A 62 1.00 7.68 -5.39
N ARG A 63 1.31 6.64 -6.17
CA ARG A 63 1.67 5.33 -5.59
C ARG A 63 2.89 5.39 -4.69
N HIS A 64 3.88 6.22 -5.01
CA HIS A 64 5.05 6.44 -4.15
C HIS A 64 4.65 7.16 -2.84
N MET A 65 3.82 8.21 -2.91
CA MET A 65 3.30 8.92 -1.74
C MET A 65 2.47 8.00 -0.83
N ILE A 66 1.59 7.18 -1.42
CA ILE A 66 0.79 6.19 -0.70
C ILE A 66 1.71 5.16 -0.03
N ALA A 67 2.74 4.67 -0.72
CA ALA A 67 3.69 3.71 -0.15
C ALA A 67 4.42 4.30 1.07
N MET A 68 4.91 5.54 0.98
CA MET A 68 5.54 6.23 2.11
C MET A 68 4.57 6.44 3.29
N ALA A 69 3.33 6.82 3.00
CA ALA A 69 2.29 6.96 4.02
C ALA A 69 2.00 5.63 4.74
N LEU A 70 1.93 4.52 4.00
CA LEU A 70 1.72 3.18 4.55
C LEU A 70 2.89 2.73 5.41
N THR A 71 4.14 2.94 5.00
CA THR A 71 5.33 2.60 5.80
C THR A 71 5.36 3.38 7.12
N MET A 72 5.00 4.67 7.09
CA MET A 72 4.90 5.48 8.31
C MET A 72 3.77 4.98 9.22
N LEU A 73 2.61 4.67 8.65
CA LEU A 73 1.46 4.11 9.38
C LEU A 73 1.81 2.77 10.04
N GLU A 74 2.51 1.87 9.35
CA GLU A 74 2.96 0.59 9.90
C GLU A 74 3.80 0.80 11.17
N SER A 75 4.77 1.72 11.14
CA SER A 75 5.58 2.06 12.31
C SER A 75 4.75 2.60 13.48
N HIS A 76 3.86 3.57 13.21
CA HIS A 76 3.03 4.18 14.25
C HIS A 76 1.99 3.22 14.83
N ILE A 77 1.32 2.43 13.98
CA ILE A 77 0.36 1.40 14.41
C ILE A 77 1.07 0.32 15.20
N GLY A 78 2.28 -0.10 14.79
CA GLY A 78 3.10 -1.03 15.55
C GLY A 78 3.41 -0.52 16.96
N MET A 79 3.70 0.78 17.11
CA MET A 79 3.87 1.41 18.42
C MET A 79 2.58 1.43 19.23
N ALA A 80 1.48 1.90 18.64
CA ALA A 80 0.18 1.94 19.30
C ALA A 80 -0.27 0.54 19.76
N LEU A 81 -0.05 -0.47 18.93
CA LEU A 81 -0.36 -1.86 19.24
C LEU A 81 0.43 -2.37 20.45
N ARG A 82 1.70 -1.99 20.60
CA ARG A 82 2.49 -2.32 21.80
C ARG A 82 1.88 -1.70 23.06
N CYS A 83 1.49 -0.42 23.01
CA CYS A 83 0.82 0.23 24.15
C CYS A 83 -0.52 -0.41 24.50
N MET A 84 -1.27 -0.90 23.51
CA MET A 84 -2.57 -1.54 23.75
C MET A 84 -2.46 -3.00 24.19
N ARG A 85 -1.28 -3.62 24.03
CA ARG A 85 -1.01 -5.02 24.37
C ARG A 85 -0.33 -5.18 25.72
N ASP A 86 -0.24 -4.14 26.56
CA ASP A 86 0.41 -4.19 27.88
C ASP A 86 0.22 -5.55 28.56
N ASP A 87 1.29 -6.35 28.60
CA ASP A 87 1.27 -7.71 29.14
C ASP A 87 1.12 -7.69 30.68
N GLU A 88 1.39 -6.55 31.33
CA GLU A 88 1.11 -6.24 32.73
C GLU A 88 1.00 -4.71 32.93
N PRO A 89 -0.08 -4.17 33.53
CA PRO A 89 -0.16 -2.74 33.83
C PRO A 89 0.92 -2.36 34.85
N ALA A 90 1.85 -1.49 34.42
CA ALA A 90 2.94 -0.99 35.28
C ALA A 90 2.44 -0.14 36.46
N THR A 91 1.17 0.28 36.45
CA THR A 91 0.58 1.07 37.54
C THR A 91 0.05 0.14 38.63
N LYS A 92 0.94 -0.36 39.49
CA LYS A 92 0.52 -0.60 40.88
C LYS A 92 0.13 0.75 41.43
N ALA A 93 -1.17 1.05 41.46
CA ALA A 93 -1.68 2.13 42.30
C ALA A 93 -1.10 1.88 43.69
N GLN A 94 -0.18 2.74 44.15
CA GLN A 94 0.16 2.81 45.56
C GLN A 94 -1.07 3.39 46.25
N LEU A 95 -2.04 2.52 46.52
CA LEU A 95 -2.94 2.72 47.63
C LEU A 95 -2.10 2.39 48.87
N HIS A 96 -1.50 3.41 49.48
CA HIS A 96 -1.23 3.58 50.92
C HIS A 96 -0.39 4.85 51.12
#